data_AF-T1HMC3-F1
#
_entry.id   AF-T1HMC3-F1
#
_cell.length_a   1.000
_cell.length_b   1.000
_cell.length_c   1.000
_cell.angle_alpha   90.00
_cell.angle_beta   90.00
_cell.angle_gamma   90.00
#
_symmetry.space_group_name_H-M   'P 1'
#
loop_
_entity.id
_entity.type
_entity.pdbx_description
1 polymer ?
#
loop_
_entity_poly.entity_id
_entity_poly.type
_entity_poly.pdbx_seq_one_letter_code
_entity_poly.pdbx_strand_id
1 'polypeptide(L)'
;MELRFSHRIRLVTSSVYVVQLLAYLPIVIYGPALALNQVSGINIHVITPVICSVCIFYTTLGGLKAVAWSDTLQGTVMIGSVVTVLFLGLNDVGGVSEVINSSIDGDRFEFFNMDMNPTTRLSFWSSTVGFTFYCLAIFAYSPPSVQRFISLPTFRQARLALGFLCLGVIAFTALSGIIGLIMYTKYKGCDPLSSKAINRPDQIVLLFVVEVSRNLKGLSGLFMSGIVCAALSSLSTGLNTVAGTIYKDFLESSFSTQPSEKQASFILKTIVVLFGMTCVLLVFVFEKLGFLLELATGFIGMTAGINLGIFLSGMFFPFANAKGTLTGGIVSLIFMTWLLLGNSIATAKGLIKHTTKPVSTELCTNMTLAQISTPQMEDAEIFPLYRISVFYYTLLGCGLVILIGLPISLLTSSKTNKEVDPTLLSPLVKKFYEKKRKHEYNGVPLAPL
;
A
#
# COMPACT_ATOMS: atom_id res chain seq x y z
N MET A 1 -9.01 -10.02 -16.72
CA MET A 1 -7.98 -9.61 -17.72
C MET A 1 -7.95 -10.53 -18.92
N GLU A 2 -7.83 -11.84 -18.74
CA GLU A 2 -7.82 -12.79 -19.86
C GLU A 2 -9.10 -12.73 -20.71
N LEU A 3 -10.28 -12.78 -20.08
CA LEU A 3 -11.57 -12.63 -20.77
C LEU A 3 -11.70 -11.32 -21.57
N ARG A 4 -11.07 -10.24 -21.07
CA ARG A 4 -11.17 -8.90 -21.71
C ARG A 4 -10.14 -8.69 -22.80
N PHE A 5 -8.95 -9.24 -22.65
CA PHE A 5 -7.82 -8.96 -23.52
C PHE A 5 -7.16 -10.23 -24.03
N SER A 6 -6.31 -10.85 -23.21
CA SER A 6 -5.55 -12.04 -23.59
C SER A 6 -4.89 -12.66 -22.37
N HIS A 7 -4.49 -13.92 -22.50
CA HIS A 7 -3.70 -14.65 -21.51
C HIS A 7 -2.39 -13.90 -21.16
N ARG A 8 -1.72 -13.31 -22.16
CA ARG A 8 -0.45 -12.57 -21.98
C ARG A 8 -0.60 -11.39 -21.01
N ILE A 9 -1.69 -10.63 -21.11
CA ILE A 9 -1.93 -9.49 -20.20
C ILE A 9 -2.19 -9.99 -18.78
N ARG A 10 -2.95 -11.09 -18.61
CA ARG A 10 -3.16 -11.70 -17.29
C ARG A 10 -1.82 -12.06 -16.65
N LEU A 11 -0.95 -12.76 -17.36
CA LEU A 11 0.39 -13.12 -16.87
C LEU A 11 1.21 -11.89 -16.46
N VAL A 12 1.27 -10.85 -17.30
CA VAL A 12 2.03 -9.63 -16.98
C VAL A 12 1.49 -8.94 -15.72
N THR A 13 0.17 -8.76 -15.61
CA THR A 13 -0.42 -8.12 -14.41
C THR A 13 -0.14 -8.94 -13.14
N SER A 14 -0.21 -10.26 -13.25
CA SER A 14 0.06 -11.18 -12.14
C SER A 14 1.54 -11.21 -11.75
N SER A 15 2.47 -11.18 -12.72
CA SER A 15 3.90 -11.07 -12.46
C SER A 15 4.25 -9.77 -11.74
N VAL A 16 3.75 -8.63 -12.23
CA VAL A 16 3.96 -7.32 -11.59
C VAL A 16 3.43 -7.34 -10.16
N TYR A 17 2.26 -7.94 -9.93
CA TYR A 17 1.66 -8.06 -8.61
C TYR A 17 2.44 -8.98 -7.65
N VAL A 18 2.95 -10.12 -8.13
CA VAL A 18 3.80 -11.02 -7.32
C VAL A 18 5.09 -10.31 -6.90
N VAL A 19 5.73 -9.57 -7.83
CA VAL A 19 6.93 -8.78 -7.52
C VAL A 19 6.61 -7.65 -6.53
N GLN A 20 5.46 -6.98 -6.68
CA GLN A 20 4.96 -6.00 -5.71
C GLN A 20 4.87 -6.59 -4.29
N LEU A 21 4.33 -7.81 -4.15
CA LEU A 21 4.23 -8.47 -2.84
C LEU A 21 5.58 -8.95 -2.30
N LEU A 22 6.52 -9.38 -3.16
CA LEU A 22 7.90 -9.67 -2.74
C LEU A 22 8.59 -8.46 -2.12
N ALA A 23 8.31 -7.25 -2.63
CA ALA A 23 8.85 -6.02 -2.06
C ALA A 23 8.10 -5.59 -0.80
N TYR A 24 6.77 -5.70 -0.77
CA TYR A 24 5.94 -5.20 0.33
C TYR A 24 6.00 -6.04 1.61
N LEU A 25 5.89 -7.37 1.50
CA LEU A 25 5.73 -8.24 2.68
C LEU A 25 6.93 -8.22 3.65
N PRO A 26 8.19 -8.18 3.19
CA PRO A 26 9.33 -8.04 4.11
C PRO A 26 9.28 -6.75 4.94
N ILE A 27 8.81 -5.65 4.35
CA ILE A 27 8.71 -4.34 5.02
C ILE A 27 7.61 -4.35 6.09
N VAL A 28 6.50 -5.03 5.80
CA VAL A 28 5.43 -5.29 6.77
C VAL A 28 5.95 -6.06 7.99
N ILE A 29 6.88 -7.00 7.82
CA ILE A 29 7.48 -7.77 8.92
C ILE A 29 8.54 -6.96 9.67
N TYR A 30 9.32 -6.14 8.96
CA TYR A 30 10.39 -5.36 9.54
C TYR A 30 9.89 -4.37 10.61
N GLY A 31 8.75 -3.71 10.38
CA GLY A 31 8.13 -2.78 11.33
C GLY A 31 7.91 -3.33 12.75
N PRO A 32 7.09 -4.39 12.95
CA PRO A 32 6.92 -5.03 14.26
C PRO A 32 8.21 -5.65 14.80
N ALA A 33 9.10 -6.16 13.93
CA ALA A 33 10.35 -6.74 14.38
C ALA A 33 11.27 -5.67 14.98
N LEU A 34 11.35 -4.48 14.37
CA LEU A 34 12.05 -3.32 14.91
C LEU A 34 11.43 -2.88 16.24
N ALA A 35 10.10 -2.86 16.29
CA ALA A 35 9.37 -2.51 17.50
C ALA A 35 9.70 -3.45 18.67
N LEU A 36 9.68 -4.76 18.42
CA LEU A 36 9.99 -5.77 19.43
C LEU A 36 11.48 -5.73 19.83
N ASN A 37 12.38 -5.47 18.88
CA ASN A 37 13.80 -5.31 19.17
C ASN A 37 14.07 -4.18 20.16
N GLN A 38 13.38 -3.04 20.04
CA GLN A 38 13.57 -1.91 20.95
C GLN A 38 13.10 -2.17 22.37
N VAL A 39 11.98 -2.86 22.52
CA VAL A 39 11.38 -3.11 23.84
C VAL A 39 12.04 -4.30 24.54
N SER A 40 12.36 -5.37 23.80
CA SER A 40 12.90 -6.62 24.36
C SER A 40 14.42 -6.73 24.30
N GLY A 41 15.09 -5.93 23.46
CA GLY A 41 16.52 -6.08 23.15
C GLY A 41 16.85 -7.30 22.27
N ILE A 42 15.87 -8.14 21.90
CA ILE A 42 16.10 -9.33 21.08
C ILE A 42 16.43 -8.90 19.66
N ASN A 43 17.46 -9.52 19.06
CA ASN A 43 17.90 -9.21 17.71
C ASN A 43 16.77 -9.38 16.67
N ILE A 44 16.65 -8.43 15.75
CA ILE A 44 15.62 -8.39 14.70
C ILE A 44 15.64 -9.64 13.79
N HIS A 45 16.82 -10.24 13.61
CA HIS A 45 17.05 -11.45 12.84
C HIS A 45 16.52 -12.71 13.52
N VAL A 46 16.23 -12.66 14.82
CA VAL A 46 15.55 -13.75 15.55
C VAL A 46 14.04 -13.53 15.54
N ILE A 47 13.60 -12.29 15.75
CA ILE A 47 12.18 -11.93 15.80
C ILE A 47 11.50 -12.18 14.44
N THR A 48 12.16 -11.79 13.35
CA THR A 48 11.61 -11.86 11.98
C THR A 48 11.25 -13.30 11.57
N PRO A 49 12.15 -14.30 11.66
CA PRO A 49 11.80 -15.69 11.39
C PRO A 49 10.69 -16.23 12.28
N VAL A 50 10.63 -15.84 13.57
CA VAL A 50 9.58 -16.31 14.49
C VAL A 50 8.21 -15.80 14.05
N ILE A 51 8.07 -14.50 13.79
CA ILE A 51 6.80 -13.91 13.30
C ILE A 51 6.38 -14.56 11.98
N CYS A 52 7.31 -14.72 11.04
CA CYS A 52 7.01 -15.32 9.75
C CYS A 52 6.63 -16.80 9.88
N SER A 53 7.31 -17.57 10.72
CA SER A 53 7.01 -18.99 10.95
C SER A 53 5.61 -19.19 11.54
N VAL A 54 5.23 -18.38 12.52
CA VAL A 54 3.85 -18.38 13.06
C VAL A 54 2.84 -18.07 11.95
N CYS A 55 3.13 -17.07 11.12
CA CYS A 55 2.27 -16.71 9.99
C CYS A 55 2.08 -17.83 8.97
N ILE A 56 3.19 -18.44 8.54
CA ILE A 56 3.19 -19.56 7.58
C ILE A 56 2.39 -20.73 8.16
N PHE A 57 2.58 -21.05 9.45
CA PHE A 57 1.90 -22.17 10.11
C PHE A 57 0.37 -22.04 10.05
N TYR A 58 -0.22 -20.93 10.53
CA TYR A 58 -1.68 -20.83 10.52
C TYR A 58 -2.24 -20.60 9.10
N THR A 59 -1.49 -19.95 8.21
CA THR A 59 -1.91 -19.73 6.81
C THR A 59 -1.98 -21.06 6.04
N THR A 60 -0.99 -21.95 6.22
CA THR A 60 -0.95 -23.26 5.56
C THR A 60 -1.96 -24.26 6.11
N LEU A 61 -2.29 -24.19 7.40
CA LEU A 61 -3.26 -25.11 8.01
C LEU A 61 -4.70 -24.75 7.65
N GLY A 62 -5.04 -23.46 7.64
CA GLY A 62 -6.43 -23.05 7.65
C GLY A 62 -6.98 -22.42 6.36
N GLY A 63 -6.11 -22.07 5.40
CA GLY A 63 -6.53 -21.46 4.13
C GLY A 63 -7.31 -20.16 4.31
N LEU A 64 -8.06 -19.75 3.26
CA LEU A 64 -8.75 -18.44 3.25
C LEU A 64 -9.74 -18.24 4.42
N LYS A 65 -10.44 -19.30 4.84
CA LYS A 65 -11.41 -19.22 5.95
C LYS A 65 -10.74 -18.94 7.30
N ALA A 66 -9.66 -19.66 7.62
CA ALA A 66 -8.97 -19.42 8.87
C ALA A 66 -8.24 -18.09 8.87
N VAL A 67 -7.65 -17.69 7.73
CA VAL A 67 -7.02 -16.37 7.56
C VAL A 67 -8.04 -15.27 7.85
N ALA A 68 -9.27 -15.36 7.33
CA ALA A 68 -10.30 -14.37 7.62
C ALA A 68 -10.71 -14.31 9.11
N TRP A 69 -10.75 -15.46 9.80
CA TRP A 69 -11.03 -15.50 11.24
C TRP A 69 -9.87 -14.93 12.07
N SER A 70 -8.63 -15.29 11.76
CA SER A 70 -7.46 -14.73 12.44
C SER A 70 -7.36 -13.23 12.20
N ASP A 71 -7.65 -12.75 10.99
CA ASP A 71 -7.67 -11.32 10.65
C ASP A 71 -8.69 -10.55 11.49
N THR A 72 -9.86 -11.15 11.75
CA THR A 72 -10.92 -10.53 12.56
C THR A 72 -10.48 -10.37 14.01
N LEU A 73 -9.85 -11.40 14.60
CA LEU A 73 -9.31 -11.34 15.95
C LEU A 73 -8.14 -10.33 16.04
N GLN A 74 -7.21 -10.39 15.08
CA GLN A 74 -6.06 -9.49 15.00
C GLN A 74 -6.48 -8.03 14.83
N GLY A 75 -7.49 -7.77 14.01
CA GLY A 75 -8.08 -6.43 13.83
C GLY A 75 -8.71 -5.90 15.10
N THR A 76 -9.36 -6.75 15.90
CA THR A 76 -9.94 -6.36 17.19
C THR A 76 -8.86 -5.95 18.19
N VAL A 77 -7.77 -6.73 18.28
CA VAL A 77 -6.61 -6.39 19.13
C VAL A 77 -5.97 -5.08 18.67
N MET A 78 -5.76 -4.91 17.35
CA MET A 78 -5.17 -3.69 16.78
C MET A 78 -5.99 -2.43 17.12
N ILE A 79 -7.32 -2.49 16.96
CA ILE A 79 -8.21 -1.36 17.33
C ILE A 79 -8.12 -1.09 18.83
N GLY A 80 -8.16 -2.13 19.67
CA GLY A 80 -8.01 -2.01 21.11
C GLY A 80 -6.70 -1.31 21.49
N SER A 81 -5.57 -1.73 20.91
CA SER A 81 -4.25 -1.13 21.12
C SER A 81 -4.22 0.37 20.79
N VAL A 82 -4.79 0.77 19.64
CA VAL A 82 -4.83 2.18 19.21
C VAL A 82 -5.70 3.02 20.16
N VAL A 83 -6.87 2.52 20.54
CA VAL A 83 -7.78 3.21 21.47
C VAL A 83 -7.14 3.37 22.85
N THR A 84 -6.45 2.34 23.35
CA THR A 84 -5.74 2.41 24.63
C THR A 84 -4.63 3.46 24.60
N VAL A 85 -3.79 3.48 23.56
CA VAL A 85 -2.71 4.48 23.41
C VAL A 85 -3.28 5.89 23.31
N LEU A 86 -4.38 6.09 22.59
CA LEU A 86 -5.07 7.37 22.51
C LEU A 86 -5.49 7.86 23.89
N PHE A 87 -6.17 7.03 24.67
CA PHE A 87 -6.67 7.40 26.00
C PHE A 87 -5.54 7.73 26.98
N LEU A 88 -4.51 6.87 27.05
CA LEU A 88 -3.39 7.11 27.94
C LEU A 88 -2.59 8.35 27.52
N GLY A 89 -2.40 8.53 26.21
CA GLY A 89 -1.70 9.68 25.66
C GLY A 89 -2.40 10.98 26.01
N LEU A 90 -3.73 11.04 25.89
CA LEU A 90 -4.53 12.20 26.29
C LEU A 90 -4.40 12.50 27.78
N ASN A 91 -4.43 11.48 28.64
CA ASN A 91 -4.30 11.68 30.08
C ASN A 91 -2.91 12.19 30.49
N ASP A 92 -1.86 11.73 29.81
CA ASP A 92 -0.48 12.11 30.10
C ASP A 92 -0.14 13.55 29.67
N VAL A 93 -0.72 14.05 28.56
CA VAL A 93 -0.49 15.42 28.08
C VAL A 93 -1.44 16.47 28.68
N GLY A 94 -2.36 16.09 29.57
CA GLY A 94 -3.30 17.04 30.20
C GLY A 94 -4.64 17.24 29.46
N GLY A 95 -4.97 16.36 28.53
CA GLY A 95 -6.28 16.28 27.86
C GLY A 95 -6.33 16.89 26.46
N VAL A 96 -7.52 16.83 25.86
CA VAL A 96 -7.75 17.25 24.46
C VAL A 96 -7.48 18.74 24.24
N SER A 97 -7.79 19.58 25.25
CA SER A 97 -7.60 21.03 25.16
C SER A 97 -6.13 21.41 24.96
N GLU A 98 -5.23 20.78 25.73
CA GLU A 98 -3.79 21.04 25.63
C GLU A 98 -3.22 20.59 24.28
N VAL A 99 -3.72 19.47 23.75
CA VAL A 99 -3.34 18.97 22.42
C VAL A 99 -3.75 19.95 21.33
N ILE A 100 -4.96 20.51 21.40
CA ILE A 100 -5.44 21.48 20.43
C ILE A 100 -4.61 22.77 20.51
N ASN A 101 -4.43 23.33 21.71
CA ASN A 101 -3.67 24.57 21.90
C ASN A 101 -2.23 24.43 21.43
N SER A 102 -1.54 23.37 21.88
CA SER A 102 -0.16 23.11 21.47
C SER A 102 -0.03 22.90 19.95
N SER A 103 -1.01 22.25 19.34
CA SER A 103 -1.02 22.02 17.88
C SER A 103 -1.29 23.31 17.10
N ILE A 104 -2.06 24.25 17.64
CA ILE A 104 -2.25 25.58 17.03
C ILE A 104 -0.97 26.40 17.15
N ASP A 105 -0.37 26.45 18.34
CA ASP A 105 0.88 27.20 18.59
C ASP A 105 2.05 26.67 17.76
N GLY A 106 2.09 25.36 17.55
CA GLY A 106 3.07 24.66 16.73
C GLY A 106 2.78 24.66 15.23
N ASP A 107 1.73 25.37 14.80
CA ASP A 107 1.22 25.40 13.44
C ASP A 107 1.07 23.99 12.84
N ARG A 108 0.50 23.03 13.57
CA ARG A 108 0.36 21.63 13.12
C ARG A 108 -0.94 21.38 12.37
N PHE A 109 -1.92 22.27 12.47
CA PHE A 109 -3.21 22.20 11.78
C PHE A 109 -3.17 22.87 10.39
N GLU A 110 -2.51 22.23 9.43
CA GLU A 110 -2.58 22.64 8.02
C GLU A 110 -3.50 21.71 7.22
N PHE A 111 -4.81 21.98 7.27
CA PHE A 111 -5.79 21.15 6.57
C PHE A 111 -5.76 21.35 5.04
N PHE A 112 -5.43 22.56 4.59
CA PHE A 112 -5.57 22.96 3.18
C PHE A 112 -4.30 23.61 2.65
N ASN A 113 -3.20 22.85 2.58
CA ASN A 113 -2.06 23.27 1.76
C ASN A 113 -2.42 23.06 0.27
N MET A 114 -2.83 24.14 -0.40
CA MET A 114 -3.27 24.14 -1.80
C MET A 114 -2.13 24.23 -2.83
N ASP A 115 -0.87 24.04 -2.41
CA ASP A 115 0.27 24.00 -3.31
C ASP A 115 0.09 22.91 -4.38
N MET A 116 -0.01 23.36 -5.64
CA MET A 116 -0.17 22.49 -6.82
C MET A 116 1.19 21.93 -7.30
N ASN A 117 2.28 22.24 -6.62
CA ASN A 117 3.58 21.73 -6.97
C ASN A 117 3.65 20.21 -6.72
N PRO A 118 3.88 19.36 -7.74
CA PRO A 118 3.95 17.91 -7.57
C PRO A 118 5.18 17.45 -6.77
N THR A 119 6.16 18.34 -6.51
CA THR A 119 7.34 18.03 -5.70
C THR A 119 7.09 18.13 -4.21
N THR A 120 6.02 18.80 -3.78
CA THR A 120 5.63 18.87 -2.37
C THR A 120 5.21 17.48 -1.90
N ARG A 121 5.86 16.97 -0.84
CA ARG A 121 5.64 15.60 -0.35
C ARG A 121 4.16 15.34 -0.03
N LEU A 122 3.56 16.23 0.75
CA LEU A 122 2.17 16.18 1.18
C LEU A 122 1.51 17.54 0.96
N SER A 123 0.65 17.63 -0.05
CA SER A 123 -0.28 18.75 -0.27
C SER A 123 -1.72 18.23 -0.23
N PHE A 124 -2.70 19.14 -0.25
CA PHE A 124 -4.10 18.77 -0.40
C PHE A 124 -4.31 17.88 -1.64
N TRP A 125 -3.64 18.20 -2.76
CA TRP A 125 -3.75 17.46 -4.01
C TRP A 125 -3.12 16.07 -3.96
N SER A 126 -1.93 15.93 -3.37
CA SER A 126 -1.28 14.61 -3.26
C SER A 126 -2.08 13.71 -2.30
N SER A 127 -2.61 14.30 -1.23
CA SER A 127 -3.35 13.60 -0.18
C SER A 127 -4.77 13.25 -0.59
N THR A 128 -5.42 14.01 -1.46
CA THR A 128 -6.76 13.69 -1.96
C THR A 128 -6.69 12.88 -3.25
N VAL A 129 -6.10 13.44 -4.32
CA VAL A 129 -6.06 12.79 -5.64
C VAL A 129 -5.12 11.59 -5.62
N GLY A 130 -3.87 11.75 -5.16
CA GLY A 130 -2.90 10.66 -5.10
C GLY A 130 -3.38 9.50 -4.24
N PHE A 131 -3.86 9.79 -3.03
CA PHE A 131 -4.41 8.78 -2.13
C PHE A 131 -5.68 8.12 -2.67
N THR A 132 -6.54 8.84 -3.40
CA THR A 132 -7.74 8.24 -4.03
C THR A 132 -7.35 7.18 -5.05
N PHE A 133 -6.37 7.46 -5.93
CA PHE A 133 -5.87 6.47 -6.89
C PHE A 133 -5.18 5.29 -6.20
N TYR A 134 -4.44 5.56 -5.13
CA TYR A 134 -3.84 4.53 -4.29
C TYR A 134 -4.90 3.60 -3.67
N CYS A 135 -5.92 4.16 -3.02
CA CYS A 135 -7.05 3.42 -2.47
C CYS A 135 -7.81 2.63 -3.54
N LEU A 136 -8.01 3.21 -4.72
CA LEU A 136 -8.65 2.51 -5.84
C LEU A 136 -7.83 1.28 -6.28
N ALA A 137 -6.51 1.44 -6.41
CA ALA A 137 -5.62 0.34 -6.80
C ALA A 137 -5.61 -0.79 -5.77
N ILE A 138 -5.60 -0.45 -4.47
CA ILE A 138 -5.55 -1.44 -3.38
C ILE A 138 -6.90 -2.07 -3.10
N PHE A 139 -8.00 -1.32 -3.08
CA PHE A 139 -9.28 -1.86 -2.61
C PHE A 139 -10.21 -2.30 -3.74
N ALA A 140 -10.16 -1.69 -4.92
CA ALA A 140 -11.11 -2.01 -5.99
C ALA A 140 -10.64 -3.15 -6.89
N TYR A 141 -9.34 -3.21 -7.19
CA TYR A 141 -8.80 -4.18 -8.14
C TYR A 141 -7.95 -5.28 -7.50
N SER A 142 -7.27 -5.00 -6.38
CA SER A 142 -6.25 -5.93 -5.89
C SER A 142 -6.81 -7.35 -5.69
N PRO A 143 -6.05 -8.41 -6.07
CA PRO A 143 -6.45 -9.79 -5.86
C PRO A 143 -7.00 -10.12 -4.45
N PRO A 144 -6.42 -9.66 -3.32
CA PRO A 144 -6.95 -10.00 -2.00
C PRO A 144 -8.31 -9.37 -1.74
N SER A 145 -8.53 -8.12 -2.16
CA SER A 145 -9.83 -7.46 -2.02
C SER A 145 -10.90 -8.15 -2.87
N VAL A 146 -10.59 -8.45 -4.13
CA VAL A 146 -11.51 -9.17 -5.01
C VAL A 146 -11.83 -10.56 -4.44
N GLN A 147 -10.84 -11.30 -3.95
CA GLN A 147 -11.02 -12.61 -3.32
C GLN A 147 -12.00 -12.57 -2.13
N ARG A 148 -11.90 -11.54 -1.29
CA ARG A 148 -12.82 -11.36 -0.16
C ARG A 148 -14.24 -11.01 -0.63
N PHE A 149 -14.39 -10.15 -1.63
CA PHE A 149 -15.71 -9.78 -2.14
C PHE A 149 -16.45 -10.93 -2.83
N ILE A 150 -15.76 -11.77 -3.60
CA ILE A 150 -16.39 -12.93 -4.27
C ILE A 150 -16.70 -14.08 -3.31
N SER A 151 -16.11 -14.07 -2.11
CA SER A 151 -16.38 -15.07 -1.06
C SER A 151 -17.67 -14.77 -0.29
N LEU A 152 -18.29 -13.60 -0.51
CA LEU A 152 -19.56 -13.23 0.10
C LEU A 152 -20.74 -13.76 -0.72
N PRO A 153 -21.81 -14.26 -0.08
CA PRO A 153 -22.92 -14.92 -0.77
C PRO A 153 -23.77 -13.97 -1.63
N THR A 154 -23.76 -12.66 -1.33
CA THR A 154 -24.59 -11.69 -2.05
C THR A 154 -23.85 -10.39 -2.37
N PHE A 155 -24.22 -9.78 -3.50
CA PHE A 155 -23.68 -8.47 -3.91
C PHE A 155 -23.97 -7.35 -2.90
N ARG A 156 -25.12 -7.40 -2.22
CA ARG A 156 -25.46 -6.44 -1.15
C ARG A 156 -24.48 -6.52 0.02
N GLN A 157 -24.10 -7.73 0.42
CA GLN A 157 -23.10 -7.92 1.49
C GLN A 157 -21.71 -7.45 1.05
N ALA A 158 -21.30 -7.71 -0.19
CA ALA A 158 -20.04 -7.17 -0.73
C ALA A 158 -19.99 -5.63 -0.68
N ARG A 159 -21.11 -4.97 -1.01
CA ARG A 159 -21.21 -3.51 -0.91
C ARG A 159 -21.12 -3.01 0.54
N LEU A 160 -21.80 -3.69 1.48
CA LEU A 160 -21.70 -3.35 2.90
C LEU A 160 -20.28 -3.54 3.43
N ALA A 161 -19.61 -4.65 3.07
CA ALA A 161 -18.22 -4.91 3.42
C ALA A 161 -17.28 -3.82 2.91
N LEU A 162 -17.48 -3.36 1.66
CA LEU A 162 -16.74 -2.21 1.11
C LEU A 162 -17.00 -0.92 1.91
N GLY A 163 -18.26 -0.68 2.30
CA GLY A 163 -18.62 0.47 3.15
C GLY A 163 -17.91 0.45 4.51
N PHE A 164 -17.91 -0.70 5.19
CA PHE A 164 -17.18 -0.90 6.45
C PHE A 164 -15.67 -0.74 6.27
N LEU A 165 -15.11 -1.22 5.16
CA LEU A 165 -13.69 -1.05 4.85
C LEU A 165 -13.34 0.44 4.70
N CYS A 166 -14.10 1.20 3.92
CA CYS A 166 -13.87 2.64 3.75
C CYS A 166 -13.99 3.40 5.08
N LEU A 167 -15.02 3.11 5.87
CA LEU A 167 -15.21 3.71 7.19
C LEU A 167 -14.04 3.37 8.13
N GLY A 168 -13.61 2.11 8.15
CA GLY A 168 -12.50 1.63 8.97
C GLY A 168 -11.18 2.30 8.61
N VAL A 169 -10.88 2.45 7.31
CA VAL A 169 -9.67 3.16 6.84
C VAL A 169 -9.70 4.62 7.27
N ILE A 170 -10.82 5.33 7.03
CA ILE A 170 -10.95 6.74 7.42
C ILE A 170 -10.79 6.91 8.94
N ALA A 171 -11.48 6.09 9.73
CA ALA A 171 -11.41 6.13 11.19
C ALA A 171 -9.99 5.84 11.70
N PHE A 172 -9.34 4.80 11.17
CA PHE A 172 -8.00 4.40 11.60
C PHE A 172 -6.94 5.45 11.24
N THR A 173 -7.01 6.03 10.03
CA THR A 173 -6.12 7.12 9.62
C THR A 173 -6.34 8.37 10.47
N ALA A 174 -7.59 8.73 10.78
CA ALA A 174 -7.90 9.86 11.65
C ALA A 174 -7.35 9.65 13.08
N LEU A 175 -7.58 8.48 13.68
CA LEU A 175 -7.05 8.14 15.01
C LEU A 175 -5.52 8.18 15.05
N SER A 176 -4.86 7.65 14.01
CA SER A 176 -3.40 7.70 13.89
C SER A 176 -2.88 9.14 13.80
N GLY A 177 -3.57 10.01 13.06
CA GLY A 177 -3.26 11.43 13.00
C GLY A 177 -3.40 12.14 14.35
N ILE A 178 -4.45 11.83 15.11
CA ILE A 178 -4.64 12.37 16.46
C ILE A 178 -3.51 11.92 17.40
N ILE A 179 -3.11 10.64 17.36
CA ILE A 179 -1.96 10.15 18.12
C ILE A 179 -0.68 10.93 17.72
N GLY A 180 -0.51 11.26 16.44
CA GLY A 180 0.54 12.15 15.95
C GLY A 180 0.58 13.50 16.66
N LEU A 181 -0.58 14.15 16.83
CA LEU A 181 -0.69 15.44 17.53
C LEU A 181 -0.44 15.33 19.04
N ILE A 182 -0.87 14.22 19.67
CA ILE A 182 -0.59 13.94 21.08
C ILE A 182 0.91 13.78 21.29
N MET A 183 1.59 13.02 20.44
CA MET A 183 3.04 12.86 20.48
C MET A 183 3.75 14.22 20.31
N TYR A 184 3.29 15.04 19.37
CA TYR A 184 3.83 16.40 19.22
C TYR A 184 3.68 17.21 20.51
N THR A 185 2.51 17.18 21.14
CA THR A 185 2.24 17.90 22.39
C THR A 185 3.16 17.43 23.52
N LYS A 186 3.41 16.12 23.62
CA LYS A 186 4.35 15.55 24.60
C LYS A 186 5.78 16.01 24.38
N TYR A 187 6.22 16.05 23.12
CA TYR A 187 7.62 16.32 22.75
C TYR A 187 7.88 17.76 22.28
N LYS A 188 6.91 18.68 22.43
CA LYS A 188 7.03 20.07 21.95
C LYS A 188 8.27 20.81 22.48
N GLY A 189 8.68 20.50 23.71
CA GLY A 189 9.83 21.12 24.38
C GLY A 189 11.16 20.38 24.21
N CYS A 190 11.11 19.09 23.89
CA CYS A 190 12.29 18.27 23.69
C CYS A 190 12.01 17.18 22.67
N ASP A 191 12.43 17.42 21.42
CA ASP A 191 12.29 16.45 20.35
C ASP A 191 13.21 15.23 20.56
N PRO A 192 12.65 14.00 20.68
CA PRO A 192 13.43 12.79 20.92
C PRO A 192 14.43 12.47 19.79
N LEU A 193 14.15 12.91 18.55
CA LEU A 193 15.03 12.67 17.42
C LEU A 193 16.26 13.60 17.45
N SER A 194 16.04 14.90 17.60
CA SER A 194 17.11 15.90 17.70
C SER A 194 17.96 15.72 18.95
N SER A 195 17.34 15.25 20.04
CA SER A 195 18.01 14.90 21.30
C SER A 195 18.78 13.57 21.28
N LYS A 196 18.78 12.85 20.15
CA LYS A 196 19.39 11.51 20.02
C LYS A 196 18.87 10.46 21.02
N ALA A 197 17.70 10.67 21.61
CA ALA A 197 17.00 9.64 22.37
C ALA A 197 16.54 8.50 21.43
N ILE A 198 16.27 8.83 20.17
CA ILE A 198 16.02 7.88 19.07
C ILE A 198 16.92 8.16 17.88
N ASN A 199 17.23 7.12 17.11
CA ASN A 199 18.08 7.23 15.92
C ASN A 199 17.28 7.41 14.62
N ARG A 200 15.99 7.02 14.62
CA ARG A 200 15.13 7.04 13.44
C ARG A 200 13.75 7.60 13.79
N PRO A 201 13.12 8.36 12.87
CA PRO A 201 11.81 8.97 13.11
C PRO A 201 10.72 7.93 13.39
N ASP A 202 10.79 6.76 12.74
CA ASP A 202 9.82 5.67 12.90
C ASP A 202 9.71 5.13 14.34
N GLN A 203 10.71 5.41 15.19
CA GLN A 203 10.82 4.91 16.56
C GLN A 203 10.03 5.76 17.56
N ILE A 204 9.60 6.97 17.18
CA ILE A 204 8.95 7.92 18.10
C ILE A 204 7.66 7.37 18.70
N VAL A 205 6.87 6.64 17.91
CA VAL A 205 5.60 6.04 18.36
C VAL A 205 5.86 5.01 19.47
N LEU A 206 6.93 4.24 19.34
CA LEU A 206 7.27 3.20 20.28
C LEU A 206 7.82 3.79 21.58
N LEU A 207 8.70 4.78 21.46
CA LEU A 207 9.17 5.56 22.60
C LEU A 207 7.95 6.10 23.37
N PHE A 208 7.07 6.84 22.69
CA PHE A 208 5.87 7.43 23.26
C PHE A 208 5.02 6.42 24.04
N VAL A 209 4.72 5.26 23.42
CA VAL A 209 3.91 4.24 24.09
C VAL A 209 4.60 3.67 25.31
N VAL A 210 5.90 3.42 25.26
CA VAL A 210 6.67 2.94 26.42
C VAL A 210 6.63 3.97 27.54
N GLU A 211 6.78 5.27 27.23
CA GLU A 211 6.76 6.34 28.24
C GLU A 211 5.40 6.51 28.91
N VAL A 212 4.34 6.57 28.11
CA VAL A 212 2.97 6.78 28.57
C VAL A 212 2.43 5.55 29.33
N SER A 213 2.95 4.35 29.04
CA SER A 213 2.56 3.12 29.72
C SER A 213 3.45 2.72 30.91
N ARG A 214 4.45 3.52 31.31
CA ARG A 214 5.41 3.19 32.39
C ARG A 214 4.74 2.73 33.69
N ASN A 215 3.60 3.32 34.03
CA ASN A 215 2.90 3.06 35.29
C ASN A 215 1.96 1.84 35.25
N LEU A 216 1.72 1.26 34.07
CA LEU A 216 0.72 0.21 33.87
C LEU A 216 1.36 -1.02 33.20
N LYS A 217 1.70 -2.01 34.02
CA LYS A 217 2.31 -3.27 33.56
C LYS A 217 1.40 -3.97 32.53
N GLY A 218 1.98 -4.35 31.40
CA GLY A 218 1.30 -5.10 30.33
C GLY A 218 0.70 -4.27 29.19
N LEU A 219 0.49 -2.96 29.36
CA LEU A 219 -0.10 -2.13 28.30
C LEU A 219 0.84 -1.87 27.13
N SER A 220 2.14 -1.74 27.38
CA SER A 220 3.16 -1.74 26.31
C SER A 220 3.08 -3.05 25.51
N GLY A 221 2.92 -4.19 26.19
CA GLY A 221 2.73 -5.50 25.57
C GLY A 221 1.44 -5.60 24.73
N LEU A 222 0.35 -4.97 25.17
CA LEU A 222 -0.89 -4.89 24.38
C LEU A 222 -0.69 -4.09 23.09
N PHE A 223 0.01 -2.96 23.13
CA PHE A 223 0.31 -2.18 21.93
C PHE A 223 1.20 -2.95 20.95
N MET A 224 2.26 -3.56 21.48
CA MET A 224 3.16 -4.41 20.71
C MET A 224 2.43 -5.58 20.05
N SER A 225 1.50 -6.21 20.78
CA SER A 225 0.62 -7.25 20.22
C SER A 225 -0.22 -6.72 19.07
N GLY A 226 -0.78 -5.50 19.19
CA GLY A 226 -1.52 -4.84 18.11
C GLY A 226 -0.70 -4.63 16.83
N ILE A 227 0.55 -4.17 16.96
CA ILE A 227 1.45 -4.00 15.80
C ILE A 227 1.75 -5.35 15.15
N VAL A 228 2.07 -6.37 15.95
CA VAL A 228 2.34 -7.73 15.43
C VAL A 228 1.09 -8.32 14.77
N CYS A 229 -0.11 -8.13 15.35
CA CYS A 229 -1.38 -8.54 14.77
C CYS A 229 -1.63 -7.87 13.41
N ALA A 230 -1.40 -6.55 13.29
CA ALA A 230 -1.55 -5.83 12.03
C ALA A 230 -0.63 -6.37 10.92
N ALA A 231 0.62 -6.67 11.27
CA ALA A 231 1.59 -7.23 10.35
C ALA A 231 1.28 -8.68 9.96
N LEU A 232 0.88 -9.53 10.92
CA LEU A 232 0.48 -10.91 10.66
C LEU A 232 -0.74 -10.99 9.74
N SER A 233 -1.73 -10.10 9.92
CA SER A 233 -2.92 -10.05 9.05
C SER A 233 -2.55 -9.70 7.60
N SER A 234 -1.67 -8.72 7.44
CA SER A 234 -1.17 -8.30 6.13
C SER A 234 -0.30 -9.38 5.48
N LEU A 235 0.55 -10.05 6.27
CA LEU A 235 1.43 -11.10 5.80
C LEU A 235 0.65 -12.35 5.36
N SER A 236 -0.29 -12.83 6.16
CA SER A 236 -1.10 -14.01 5.82
C SER A 236 -1.98 -13.78 4.60
N THR A 237 -2.60 -12.59 4.50
CA THR A 237 -3.33 -12.17 3.30
C THR A 237 -2.42 -12.18 2.07
N GLY A 238 -1.23 -11.56 2.17
CA GLY A 238 -0.25 -11.52 1.10
C GLY A 238 0.20 -12.92 0.66
N LEU A 239 0.60 -13.77 1.60
CA LEU A 239 1.05 -15.14 1.33
C LEU A 239 -0.04 -15.98 0.66
N ASN A 240 -1.27 -15.94 1.19
CA ASN A 240 -2.41 -16.66 0.63
C ASN A 240 -2.74 -16.18 -0.79
N THR A 241 -2.73 -14.87 -1.02
CA THR A 241 -3.00 -14.31 -2.34
C THR A 241 -1.88 -14.63 -3.34
N VAL A 242 -0.60 -14.53 -2.97
CA VAL A 242 0.51 -14.92 -3.86
C VAL A 242 0.39 -16.38 -4.25
N ALA A 243 0.16 -17.26 -3.28
CA ALA A 243 0.00 -18.68 -3.55
C ALA A 243 -1.13 -18.93 -4.53
N GLY A 244 -2.30 -18.33 -4.32
CA GLY A 244 -3.43 -18.42 -5.23
C GLY A 244 -3.13 -17.85 -6.63
N THR A 245 -2.41 -16.73 -6.70
CA THR A 245 -2.04 -16.06 -7.96
C THR A 245 -1.04 -16.91 -8.76
N ILE A 246 0.05 -17.38 -8.12
CA ILE A 246 1.05 -18.25 -8.74
C ILE A 246 0.40 -19.56 -9.21
N TYR A 247 -0.41 -20.17 -8.36
CA TYR A 247 -1.10 -21.40 -8.69
C TYR A 247 -2.03 -21.23 -9.89
N LYS A 248 -2.97 -20.28 -9.84
CA LYS A 248 -4.00 -20.12 -10.89
C LYS A 248 -3.48 -19.52 -12.20
N ASP A 249 -2.50 -18.63 -12.12
CA ASP A 249 -2.06 -17.88 -13.30
C ASP A 249 -0.87 -18.52 -14.01
N PHE A 250 -0.01 -19.26 -13.30
CA PHE A 250 1.22 -19.81 -13.86
C PHE A 250 1.28 -21.33 -13.87
N LEU A 251 0.76 -22.00 -12.83
CA LEU A 251 0.88 -23.45 -12.68
C LEU A 251 -0.33 -24.20 -13.25
N GLU A 252 -1.55 -23.72 -12.99
CA GLU A 252 -2.80 -24.40 -13.38
C GLU A 252 -2.87 -24.65 -14.88
N SER A 253 -2.43 -23.70 -15.71
CA SER A 253 -2.39 -23.83 -17.17
C SER A 253 -1.39 -24.87 -17.68
N SER A 254 -0.43 -25.28 -16.85
CA SER A 254 0.61 -26.26 -17.22
C SER A 254 0.18 -27.71 -16.94
N PHE A 255 -0.91 -27.92 -16.21
CA PHE A 255 -1.44 -29.25 -15.95
C PHE A 255 -2.38 -29.69 -17.07
N SER A 256 -2.10 -30.85 -17.69
CA SER A 256 -2.95 -31.42 -18.74
C SER A 256 -4.32 -31.89 -18.23
N THR A 257 -4.43 -32.17 -16.93
CA THR A 257 -5.67 -32.57 -16.24
C THR A 257 -5.83 -31.73 -14.98
N GLN A 258 -7.07 -31.42 -14.60
CA GLN A 258 -7.32 -30.65 -13.38
C GLN A 258 -6.77 -31.40 -12.17
N PRO A 259 -5.85 -30.80 -11.39
CA PRO A 259 -5.26 -31.44 -10.23
C PRO A 259 -6.32 -31.71 -9.16
N SER A 260 -6.15 -32.81 -8.42
CA SER A 260 -7.02 -33.13 -7.28
C SER A 260 -6.94 -32.03 -6.22
N GLU A 261 -8.01 -31.82 -5.44
CA GLU A 261 -8.03 -30.86 -4.31
C GLU A 261 -6.84 -31.05 -3.36
N LYS A 262 -6.43 -32.29 -3.10
CA LYS A 262 -5.25 -32.59 -2.26
C LYS A 262 -3.95 -32.10 -2.89
N GLN A 263 -3.79 -32.26 -4.20
CA GLN A 263 -2.62 -31.81 -4.94
C GLN A 263 -2.58 -30.28 -5.02
N ALA A 264 -3.71 -29.65 -5.36
CA ALA A 264 -3.84 -28.19 -5.37
C ALA A 264 -3.51 -27.59 -4.00
N SER A 265 -4.06 -28.17 -2.92
CA SER A 265 -3.79 -27.75 -1.55
C SER A 265 -2.30 -27.90 -1.18
N PHE A 266 -1.67 -29.01 -1.56
CA PHE A 266 -0.24 -29.23 -1.31
C PHE A 266 0.63 -28.21 -2.06
N ILE A 267 0.34 -27.93 -3.33
CA ILE A 267 1.05 -26.94 -4.14
C ILE A 267 0.91 -25.54 -3.51
N LEU A 268 -0.33 -25.13 -3.16
CA LEU A 268 -0.59 -23.84 -2.52
C LEU A 268 0.21 -23.69 -1.21
N LYS A 269 0.19 -24.70 -0.34
CA LYS A 269 0.95 -24.68 0.92
C LYS A 269 2.45 -24.60 0.67
N THR A 270 2.95 -25.30 -0.33
CA THR A 270 4.38 -25.26 -0.71
C THR A 270 4.77 -23.85 -1.18
N ILE A 271 3.94 -23.21 -2.01
CA ILE A 271 4.19 -21.83 -2.45
C ILE A 271 4.20 -20.87 -1.25
N VAL A 272 3.25 -20.99 -0.31
CA VAL A 272 3.21 -20.18 0.91
C VAL A 272 4.51 -20.29 1.70
N VAL A 273 5.01 -21.52 1.91
CA VAL A 273 6.26 -21.76 2.65
C VAL A 273 7.45 -21.15 1.92
N LEU A 274 7.62 -21.44 0.62
CA LEU A 274 8.75 -20.92 -0.16
C LEU A 274 8.76 -19.39 -0.24
N PHE A 275 7.59 -18.78 -0.45
CA PHE A 275 7.48 -17.34 -0.52
C PHE A 275 7.70 -16.67 0.84
N GLY A 276 7.20 -17.27 1.93
CA GLY A 276 7.46 -16.82 3.30
C GLY A 276 8.94 -16.88 3.65
N MET A 277 9.63 -17.97 3.31
CA MET A 277 11.09 -18.08 3.48
C MET A 277 11.84 -17.02 2.69
N THR A 278 11.42 -16.75 1.44
CA THR A 278 11.98 -15.68 0.62
C THR A 278 11.77 -14.31 1.28
N CYS A 279 10.60 -14.06 1.87
CA CYS A 279 10.33 -12.83 2.60
C CYS A 279 11.28 -12.63 3.79
N VAL A 280 11.52 -13.69 4.57
CA VAL A 280 12.48 -13.64 5.70
C VAL A 280 13.89 -13.29 5.21
N LEU A 281 14.35 -13.91 4.12
CA LEU A 281 15.66 -13.62 3.54
C LEU A 281 15.76 -12.16 3.06
N LEU A 282 14.71 -11.63 2.44
CA LEU A 282 14.67 -10.25 1.97
C LEU A 282 14.72 -9.22 3.10
N VAL A 283 14.24 -9.55 4.31
CA VAL A 283 14.36 -8.64 5.47
C VAL A 283 15.82 -8.29 5.78
N PHE A 284 16.75 -9.24 5.63
CA PHE A 284 18.19 -8.97 5.82
C PHE A 284 18.77 -7.98 4.80
N VAL A 285 18.21 -7.97 3.59
CA VAL A 285 18.59 -7.00 2.55
C VAL A 285 18.00 -5.64 2.87
N PHE A 286 16.72 -5.61 3.24
CA PHE A 286 16.02 -4.38 3.55
C PHE A 286 16.61 -3.66 4.76
N GLU A 287 17.02 -4.35 5.81
CA GLU A 287 17.65 -3.72 6.98
C GLU A 287 18.88 -2.85 6.61
N LYS A 288 19.62 -3.21 5.54
CA LYS A 288 20.78 -2.45 5.07
C LYS A 288 20.41 -1.24 4.21
N LEU A 289 19.18 -1.16 3.71
CA LEU A 289 18.70 -0.03 2.94
C LEU A 289 18.19 1.02 3.93
N GLY A 290 18.86 2.16 4.09
CA GLY A 290 18.42 3.20 5.03
C GLY A 290 17.08 3.88 4.67
N PHE A 291 16.63 3.75 3.42
CA PHE A 291 15.54 4.53 2.81
C PHE A 291 14.28 3.69 2.53
N LEU A 292 14.03 2.66 3.34
CA LEU A 292 13.05 1.61 3.09
C LEU A 292 11.66 2.10 2.72
N LEU A 293 11.15 3.05 3.49
CA LEU A 293 9.74 3.39 3.44
C LEU A 293 9.38 4.16 2.17
N GLU A 294 10.25 5.06 1.71
CA GLU A 294 10.01 5.84 0.48
C GLU A 294 10.19 4.99 -0.77
N LEU A 295 11.25 4.17 -0.83
CA LEU A 295 11.46 3.20 -1.92
C LEU A 295 10.28 2.20 -2.00
N ALA A 296 9.83 1.68 -0.87
CA ALA A 296 8.69 0.76 -0.79
C ALA A 296 7.40 1.40 -1.28
N THR A 297 7.10 2.58 -0.76
CA THR A 297 5.86 3.31 -1.08
C THR A 297 5.84 3.68 -2.56
N GLY A 298 6.96 4.15 -3.11
CA GLY A 298 7.10 4.42 -4.54
C GLY A 298 6.96 3.15 -5.39
N PHE A 299 7.56 2.03 -4.98
CA PHE A 299 7.47 0.76 -5.70
C PHE A 299 6.04 0.19 -5.72
N ILE A 300 5.36 0.20 -4.58
CA ILE A 300 3.95 -0.19 -4.45
C ILE A 300 3.09 0.75 -5.28
N GLY A 301 3.34 2.06 -5.16
CA GLY A 301 2.61 3.09 -5.88
C GLY A 301 2.66 2.89 -7.39
N MET A 302 3.84 2.69 -7.96
CA MET A 302 4.00 2.52 -9.41
C MET A 302 3.37 1.21 -9.91
N THR A 303 3.63 0.08 -9.23
CA THR A 303 3.15 -1.24 -9.66
C THR A 303 1.63 -1.35 -9.56
N ALA A 304 1.06 -0.84 -8.47
CA ALA A 304 -0.38 -0.71 -8.30
C ALA A 304 -1.01 0.21 -9.34
N GLY A 305 -0.33 1.34 -9.68
CA GLY A 305 -0.77 2.28 -10.71
C GLY A 305 -0.81 1.67 -12.11
N ILE A 306 0.23 0.94 -12.50
CA ILE A 306 0.30 0.24 -13.80
C ILE A 306 -0.85 -0.77 -13.91
N ASN A 307 -1.03 -1.62 -12.90
CA ASN A 307 -2.09 -2.62 -12.88
C ASN A 307 -3.49 -1.97 -12.92
N LEU A 308 -3.69 -0.89 -12.16
CA LEU A 308 -4.92 -0.10 -12.19
C LEU A 308 -5.18 0.46 -13.60
N GLY A 309 -4.17 1.03 -14.26
CA GLY A 309 -4.28 1.57 -15.61
C GLY A 309 -4.68 0.52 -16.65
N ILE A 310 -4.11 -0.69 -16.58
CA ILE A 310 -4.47 -1.80 -17.47
C ILE A 310 -5.93 -2.22 -17.21
N PHE A 311 -6.36 -2.27 -15.95
CA PHE A 311 -7.74 -2.64 -15.58
C PHE A 311 -8.76 -1.58 -16.03
N LEU A 312 -8.50 -0.31 -15.75
CA LEU A 312 -9.35 0.81 -16.17
C LEU A 312 -9.44 0.89 -17.71
N SER A 313 -8.34 0.65 -18.42
CA SER A 313 -8.33 0.56 -19.89
C SER A 313 -9.33 -0.48 -20.40
N GLY A 314 -9.37 -1.66 -19.77
CA GLY A 314 -10.29 -2.72 -20.17
C GLY A 314 -11.76 -2.45 -19.83
N MET A 315 -12.01 -1.86 -18.66
CA MET A 315 -13.35 -1.66 -18.11
C MET A 315 -14.07 -0.44 -18.70
N PHE A 316 -13.34 0.64 -18.98
CA PHE A 316 -13.91 1.92 -19.42
C PHE A 316 -13.79 2.19 -20.92
N PHE A 317 -12.86 1.52 -21.63
CA PHE A 317 -12.61 1.80 -23.04
C PHE A 317 -12.87 0.54 -23.88
N PRO A 318 -14.03 0.42 -24.55
CA PRO A 318 -14.38 -0.75 -25.36
C PRO A 318 -13.40 -0.98 -26.53
N PHE A 319 -12.84 0.10 -27.08
CA PHE A 319 -11.87 0.05 -28.19
C PHE A 319 -10.44 -0.29 -27.73
N ALA A 320 -10.16 -0.33 -26.41
CA ALA A 320 -8.86 -0.75 -25.92
C ALA A 320 -8.60 -2.20 -26.31
N ASN A 321 -7.43 -2.48 -26.90
CA ASN A 321 -7.06 -3.81 -27.34
C ASN A 321 -5.84 -4.33 -26.58
N ALA A 322 -5.55 -5.62 -26.75
CA ALA A 322 -4.47 -6.28 -26.00
C ALA A 322 -3.08 -5.72 -26.32
N LYS A 323 -2.82 -5.34 -27.59
CA LYS A 323 -1.52 -4.82 -28.01
C LYS A 323 -1.26 -3.45 -27.38
N GLY A 324 -2.18 -2.50 -27.55
CA GLY A 324 -2.04 -1.15 -27.00
C GLY A 324 -1.97 -1.15 -25.48
N THR A 325 -2.86 -1.90 -24.81
CA THR A 325 -2.85 -1.99 -23.34
C THR A 325 -1.54 -2.58 -22.81
N LEU A 326 -1.00 -3.61 -23.46
CA LEU A 326 0.28 -4.22 -23.07
C LEU A 326 1.45 -3.24 -23.30
N THR A 327 1.50 -2.56 -24.44
CA THR A 327 2.54 -1.57 -24.72
C THR A 327 2.49 -0.42 -23.72
N GLY A 328 1.30 0.12 -23.42
CA GLY A 328 1.14 1.14 -22.38
C GLY A 328 1.62 0.66 -21.00
N GLY A 329 1.31 -0.58 -20.64
CA GLY A 329 1.82 -1.25 -19.43
C GLY A 329 3.34 -1.29 -19.36
N ILE A 330 4.00 -1.77 -20.42
CA ILE A 330 5.46 -1.93 -20.47
C ILE A 330 6.16 -0.56 -20.45
N VAL A 331 5.68 0.41 -21.23
CA VAL A 331 6.29 1.75 -21.26
C VAL A 331 6.13 2.45 -19.91
N SER A 332 4.96 2.33 -19.28
CA SER A 332 4.73 2.85 -17.92
C SER A 332 5.67 2.18 -16.91
N LEU A 333 5.85 0.86 -16.98
CA LEU A 333 6.78 0.14 -16.10
C LEU A 333 8.22 0.64 -16.24
N ILE A 334 8.73 0.78 -17.47
CA ILE A 334 10.09 1.26 -17.74
C ILE A 334 10.25 2.70 -17.21
N PHE A 335 9.33 3.59 -17.57
CA PHE A 335 9.40 5.00 -17.19
C PHE A 335 9.31 5.20 -15.67
N MET A 336 8.36 4.53 -15.01
CA MET A 336 8.19 4.64 -13.56
C MET A 336 9.33 3.99 -12.79
N THR A 337 9.94 2.92 -13.31
CA THR A 337 11.15 2.33 -12.71
C THR A 337 12.32 3.31 -12.78
N TRP A 338 12.54 3.94 -13.92
CA TRP A 338 13.56 4.99 -14.07
C TRP A 338 13.32 6.16 -13.11
N LEU A 339 12.06 6.61 -12.99
CA LEU A 339 11.65 7.68 -12.07
C LEU A 339 11.93 7.31 -10.61
N LEU A 340 11.53 6.10 -10.18
CA LEU A 340 11.72 5.61 -8.81
C LEU A 340 13.20 5.46 -8.45
N LEU A 341 14.02 4.92 -9.35
CA LEU A 341 15.45 4.77 -9.13
C LEU A 341 16.14 6.14 -9.04
N GLY A 342 15.79 7.07 -9.92
CA GLY A 342 16.32 8.44 -9.88
C GLY A 342 15.97 9.17 -8.58
N ASN A 343 14.71 9.09 -8.14
CA ASN A 343 14.26 9.61 -6.84
C ASN A 343 15.03 8.95 -5.68
N SER A 344 15.11 7.63 -5.65
CA SER A 344 15.76 6.88 -4.56
C SER A 344 17.25 7.16 -4.45
N ILE A 345 17.96 7.29 -5.58
CA ILE A 345 19.39 7.65 -5.61
C ILE A 345 19.59 9.09 -5.14
N ALA A 346 18.72 10.02 -5.54
CA ALA A 346 18.80 11.42 -5.10
C ALA A 346 18.52 11.55 -3.59
N THR A 347 17.54 10.81 -3.06
CA THR A 347 17.27 10.71 -1.62
C THR A 347 18.44 10.06 -0.88
N ALA A 348 19.04 8.99 -1.42
CA ALA A 348 20.18 8.31 -0.81
C ALA A 348 21.43 9.19 -0.71
N LYS A 349 21.63 10.09 -1.69
CA LYS A 349 22.69 11.11 -1.66
C LYS A 349 22.37 12.30 -0.75
N GLY A 350 21.20 12.33 -0.11
CA GLY A 350 20.77 13.43 0.76
C GLY A 350 20.37 14.70 0.01
N LEU A 351 20.18 14.63 -1.31
CA LEU A 351 19.81 15.77 -2.15
C LEU A 351 18.31 16.10 -2.05
N ILE A 352 17.47 15.09 -1.77
CA ILE A 352 16.06 15.27 -1.46
C ILE A 352 15.91 15.21 0.06
N LYS A 353 15.80 16.38 0.70
CA LYS A 353 15.41 16.50 2.10
C LYS A 353 13.98 17.03 2.18
N HIS A 354 13.15 16.31 2.92
CA HIS A 354 11.77 16.73 3.17
C HIS A 354 11.78 17.81 4.25
N THR A 355 11.20 18.97 3.96
CA THR A 355 11.09 20.06 4.94
C THR A 355 10.19 19.64 6.09
N THR A 356 10.76 19.51 7.29
CA THR A 356 10.01 19.27 8.52
C THR A 356 9.71 20.59 9.22
N LYS A 357 8.54 20.70 9.84
CA LYS A 357 8.21 21.86 10.68
C LYS A 357 9.17 21.97 11.88
N PRO A 358 9.45 23.19 12.37
CA PRO A 358 10.42 23.40 13.45
C PRO A 358 10.02 22.63 14.71
N VAL A 359 11.03 22.12 15.41
CA VAL A 359 10.90 21.42 16.69
C VAL A 359 11.89 22.03 17.68
N SER A 360 11.54 22.06 18.97
CA SER A 360 12.39 22.64 20.01
C SER A 360 13.20 21.57 20.75
N THR A 361 14.41 21.95 21.18
CA THR A 361 15.27 21.17 22.08
C THR A 361 15.60 21.93 23.36
N GLU A 362 14.94 23.07 23.61
CA GLU A 362 15.29 23.99 24.70
C GLU A 362 15.09 23.38 26.09
N LEU A 363 14.16 22.42 26.23
CA LEU A 363 13.86 21.77 27.51
C LEU A 363 14.51 20.39 27.65
N CYS A 364 15.44 20.01 26.76
CA CYS A 364 16.19 18.76 26.89
C CYS A 364 17.27 18.88 27.97
N THR A 365 17.20 18.07 29.03
CA THR A 365 18.26 17.99 30.04
C THR A 365 19.42 17.13 29.54
N ASN A 366 20.65 17.64 29.70
CA ASN A 366 21.92 17.05 29.23
C ASN A 366 22.04 16.86 27.71
N MET A 367 22.50 17.89 27.01
CA MET A 367 23.25 17.71 25.75
C MET A 367 24.25 18.81 25.47
N THR A 368 25.42 18.39 24.97
CA THR A 368 26.22 19.16 24.01
C THR A 368 25.31 19.59 22.87
N LEU A 369 25.06 20.89 22.74
CA LEU A 369 24.37 21.49 21.60
C LEU A 369 24.96 20.94 20.31
N ALA A 370 24.25 20.04 19.64
CA ALA A 370 24.47 19.83 18.23
C ALA A 370 23.96 21.11 17.55
N GLN A 371 24.89 21.94 17.05
CA GLN A 371 24.52 23.06 16.20
C GLN A 371 23.58 22.53 15.12
N ILE A 372 22.37 23.10 15.07
CA ILE A 372 21.47 23.01 13.93
C ILE A 372 22.24 23.66 12.78
N SER A 373 23.02 22.85 12.08
CA SER A 373 23.59 23.24 10.80
C SER A 373 22.39 23.29 9.86
N THR A 374 21.84 24.48 9.62
CA THR A 374 21.09 24.72 8.39
C THR A 374 22.08 24.43 7.27
N PRO A 375 21.96 23.29 6.55
CA PRO A 375 22.85 23.06 5.43
C PRO A 375 22.51 24.14 4.42
N GLN A 376 23.47 24.98 4.09
CA GLN A 376 23.41 25.82 2.89
C GLN A 376 22.95 24.95 1.73
N MET A 377 21.92 25.39 1.02
CA MET A 377 21.52 24.84 -0.27
C MET A 377 22.73 24.89 -1.20
N GLU A 378 23.42 23.77 -1.36
CA GLU A 378 23.98 23.44 -2.66
C GLU A 378 22.81 22.93 -3.48
N ASP A 379 22.29 23.81 -4.34
CA ASP A 379 21.40 23.42 -5.43
C ASP A 379 22.16 22.52 -6.41
N ALA A 380 22.41 21.27 -6.00
CA ALA A 380 22.65 20.24 -6.99
C ALA A 380 21.42 20.20 -7.86
N GLU A 381 21.58 20.44 -9.17
CA GLU A 381 20.52 20.36 -10.15
C GLU A 381 20.00 18.91 -10.23
N ILE A 382 19.05 18.58 -9.34
CA ILE A 382 18.31 17.32 -9.41
C ILE A 382 17.33 17.48 -10.56
N PHE A 383 17.34 16.50 -11.46
CA PHE A 383 16.36 16.45 -12.54
C PHE A 383 14.92 16.58 -11.97
N PRO A 384 14.11 17.56 -12.44
CA PRO A 384 12.86 17.93 -11.78
C PRO A 384 11.87 16.78 -11.57
N LEU A 385 11.82 15.80 -12.48
CA LEU A 385 10.91 14.65 -12.37
C LEU A 385 11.26 13.76 -11.16
N TYR A 386 12.54 13.64 -10.77
CA TYR A 386 12.91 12.84 -9.60
C TYR A 386 12.44 13.44 -8.27
N ARG A 387 12.05 14.73 -8.26
CA ARG A 387 11.51 15.39 -7.07
C ARG A 387 10.01 15.15 -6.88
N ILE A 388 9.32 14.52 -7.84
CA ILE A 388 7.89 14.26 -7.72
C ILE A 388 7.62 13.37 -6.50
N SER A 389 6.61 13.76 -5.71
CA SER A 389 6.19 12.99 -4.55
C SER A 389 5.76 11.57 -4.93
N VAL A 390 6.24 10.58 -4.19
CA VAL A 390 5.92 9.16 -4.38
C VAL A 390 4.40 8.87 -4.29
N PHE A 391 3.63 9.74 -3.63
CA PHE A 391 2.17 9.62 -3.54
C PHE A 391 1.45 9.84 -4.88
N TYR A 392 2.10 10.46 -5.86
CA TYR A 392 1.57 10.57 -7.22
C TYR A 392 1.91 9.37 -8.12
N TYR A 393 2.75 8.43 -7.67
CA TYR A 393 3.26 7.37 -8.56
C TYR A 393 2.14 6.43 -9.03
N THR A 394 1.10 6.21 -8.21
CA THR A 394 -0.08 5.44 -8.64
C THR A 394 -0.85 6.15 -9.74
N LEU A 395 -1.06 7.47 -9.60
CA LEU A 395 -1.72 8.27 -10.63
C LEU A 395 -0.89 8.31 -11.91
N LEU A 396 0.41 8.58 -11.83
CA LEU A 396 1.31 8.63 -12.98
C LEU A 396 1.41 7.29 -13.69
N GLY A 397 1.60 6.20 -12.94
CA GLY A 397 1.65 4.85 -13.49
C GLY A 397 0.37 4.49 -14.23
N CYS A 398 -0.80 4.78 -13.63
CA CYS A 398 -2.11 4.58 -14.25
C CYS A 398 -2.29 5.46 -15.50
N GLY A 399 -1.97 6.75 -15.38
CA GLY A 399 -2.10 7.73 -16.45
C GLY A 399 -1.26 7.36 -17.67
N LEU A 400 0.01 6.97 -17.48
CA LEU A 400 0.90 6.56 -18.57
C LEU A 400 0.38 5.34 -19.33
N VAL A 401 -0.19 4.34 -18.63
CA VAL A 401 -0.79 3.19 -19.31
C VAL A 401 -1.93 3.61 -20.22
N ILE A 402 -2.80 4.50 -19.75
CA ILE A 402 -3.96 4.98 -20.52
C ILE A 402 -3.52 5.89 -21.67
N LEU A 403 -2.66 6.87 -21.37
CA LEU A 403 -2.17 7.87 -22.34
C LEU A 403 -1.41 7.25 -23.51
N ILE A 404 -0.64 6.19 -23.26
CA ILE A 404 0.13 5.49 -24.30
C ILE A 404 -0.70 4.35 -24.90
N GLY A 405 -1.43 3.62 -24.06
CA GLY A 405 -2.13 2.40 -24.47
C GLY A 405 -3.37 2.65 -25.32
N LEU A 406 -4.11 3.74 -25.09
CA LEU A 406 -5.31 4.05 -25.88
C LEU A 406 -4.97 4.48 -27.31
N PRO A 407 -4.03 5.40 -27.58
CA PRO A 407 -3.63 5.73 -28.96
C PRO A 407 -3.12 4.52 -29.72
N ILE A 408 -2.27 3.69 -29.11
CA ILE A 408 -1.76 2.47 -29.76
C ILE A 408 -2.91 1.48 -30.00
N SER A 409 -3.88 1.38 -29.08
CA SER A 409 -5.06 0.54 -29.30
C SER A 409 -5.87 1.01 -30.51
N LEU A 410 -6.02 2.33 -30.72
CA LEU A 410 -6.68 2.88 -31.90
C LEU A 410 -5.89 2.60 -33.19
N LEU A 411 -4.57 2.79 -33.17
CA LEU A 411 -3.70 2.56 -34.33
C LEU A 411 -3.62 1.07 -34.73
N THR A 412 -3.73 0.17 -33.74
CA THR A 412 -3.66 -1.28 -33.95
C THR A 412 -5.03 -1.95 -34.01
N SER A 413 -6.10 -1.17 -33.93
CA SER A 413 -7.48 -1.66 -34.00
C SER A 413 -7.77 -2.15 -35.43
N SER A 414 -7.88 -3.46 -35.60
CA SER A 414 -8.35 -4.04 -36.87
C SER A 414 -9.85 -3.82 -37.04
N LYS A 415 -10.33 -3.74 -38.28
CA LYS A 415 -11.77 -3.70 -38.63
C LYS A 415 -12.56 -4.94 -38.15
N THR A 416 -11.86 -6.00 -37.74
CA THR A 416 -12.36 -7.25 -37.17
C THR A 416 -12.15 -7.35 -35.66
N ASN A 417 -12.39 -6.27 -34.90
CA ASN A 417 -12.40 -6.37 -33.45
C ASN A 417 -13.51 -7.33 -33.01
N LYS A 418 -13.13 -8.40 -32.31
CA LYS A 418 -14.08 -9.28 -31.61
C LYS A 418 -14.94 -8.40 -30.71
N GLU A 419 -16.26 -8.58 -30.79
CA GLU A 419 -17.19 -7.87 -29.90
C GLU A 419 -16.77 -8.08 -28.45
N VAL A 420 -16.70 -6.98 -27.70
CA VAL A 420 -16.43 -7.03 -26.27
C VAL A 420 -17.71 -7.43 -25.56
N ASP A 421 -17.65 -8.46 -24.72
CA ASP A 421 -18.75 -8.86 -23.86
C ASP A 421 -19.16 -7.66 -22.96
N PRO A 422 -20.41 -7.16 -23.06
CA PRO A 422 -20.87 -6.02 -22.28
C PRO A 422 -20.82 -6.24 -20.76
N THR A 423 -20.76 -7.48 -20.28
CA THR A 423 -20.61 -7.81 -18.85
C THR A 423 -19.23 -7.44 -18.30
N LEU A 424 -18.21 -7.32 -19.16
CA LEU A 424 -16.85 -6.95 -18.78
C LEU A 424 -16.63 -5.44 -18.71
N LEU A 425 -17.62 -4.65 -19.13
CA LEU A 425 -17.58 -3.20 -19.13
C LEU A 425 -18.24 -2.62 -17.87
N SER A 426 -17.78 -1.44 -17.45
CA SER A 426 -18.44 -0.69 -16.38
C SER A 426 -19.92 -0.48 -16.69
N PRO A 427 -20.84 -0.53 -15.70
CA PRO A 427 -22.26 -0.29 -15.92
C PRO A 427 -22.57 1.04 -16.64
N LEU A 428 -21.74 2.06 -16.43
CA LEU A 428 -21.86 3.35 -17.12
C LEU A 428 -21.59 3.20 -18.62
N VAL A 429 -20.47 2.57 -18.97
CA VAL A 429 -20.03 2.37 -20.36
C VAL A 429 -20.91 1.35 -21.06
N LYS A 430 -21.34 0.30 -20.36
CA LYS A 430 -22.25 -0.72 -20.86
C LYS A 430 -23.52 -0.12 -21.44
N LYS A 431 -24.17 0.82 -20.72
CA LYS A 431 -25.40 1.49 -21.20
C LYS A 431 -25.18 2.23 -22.53
N PHE A 432 -24.08 2.97 -22.65
CA PHE A 432 -23.74 3.69 -23.88
C PHE A 432 -23.36 2.74 -25.02
N TYR A 433 -22.58 1.71 -24.72
CA TYR A 433 -22.13 0.71 -25.68
C TYR A 433 -23.31 -0.10 -26.26
N GLU A 434 -24.22 -0.57 -25.41
CA GLU A 434 -25.42 -1.29 -25.85
C GLU A 434 -26.37 -0.41 -26.66
N LYS A 435 -26.52 0.88 -26.30
CA LYS A 435 -27.32 1.84 -27.08
C LYS A 435 -26.73 2.03 -28.47
N LYS A 436 -25.41 2.22 -28.58
CA LYS A 436 -24.72 2.34 -29.87
C LYS A 436 -24.88 1.08 -30.73
N ARG A 437 -24.75 -0.11 -30.12
CA ARG A 437 -24.93 -1.39 -30.82
C ARG A 437 -26.34 -1.57 -31.35
N LYS A 438 -27.37 -1.21 -30.58
CA LYS A 438 -28.77 -1.26 -31.04
C LYS A 438 -29.02 -0.35 -32.25
N HIS A 439 -28.39 0.82 -32.31
CA HIS A 439 -28.49 1.71 -33.47
C HIS A 439 -27.77 1.16 -34.71
N GLU A 440 -26.62 0.50 -34.56
CA GLU A 440 -25.90 -0.11 -35.69
C GLU A 440 -26.66 -1.31 -36.27
N TYR A 441 -27.27 -2.16 -35.44
CA TYR A 441 -28.08 -3.30 -35.91
C TYR A 441 -29.40 -2.89 -36.57
N ASN A 442 -30.05 -1.81 -36.09
CA ASN A 442 -31.28 -1.30 -36.69
C ASN A 442 -31.02 -0.52 -38.01
N GLY A 443 -29.77 -0.24 -38.36
CA GLY A 443 -29.37 0.42 -39.61
C GLY A 443 -29.05 -0.54 -40.76
N VAL A 444 -29.08 -1.86 -40.53
CA VAL A 444 -28.95 -2.87 -41.59
C VAL A 444 -30.37 -3.27 -42.02
N PRO A 445 -30.85 -2.87 -43.21
CA PRO A 445 -32.14 -3.34 -43.70
C PRO A 445 -32.07 -4.87 -43.84
N LEU A 446 -33.04 -5.57 -43.24
CA LEU A 446 -33.27 -6.98 -43.48
C LEU A 446 -33.41 -7.15 -45.00
N ALA A 447 -32.53 -7.94 -45.61
CA ALA A 447 -32.72 -8.37 -46.98
C ALA A 447 -34.11 -9.04 -47.06
N PRO A 448 -34.98 -8.63 -47.99
CA PRO A 448 -36.27 -9.29 -48.15
C PRO A 448 -36.02 -10.76 -48.52
N LEU A 449 -36.69 -11.64 -47.75
CA LEU A 449 -36.68 -13.09 -47.87
C LEU A 449 -37.03 -13.58 -49.29
#